data_AF-A0A1B6KG76-F1
#
_entry.id   AF-A0A1B6KG76-F1
#
_cell.length_a   1.000
_cell.length_b   1.000
_cell.length_c   1.000
_cell.angle_alpha   90.00
_cell.angle_beta   90.00
_cell.angle_gamma   90.00
#
_symmetry.space_group_name_H-M   'P 1'
#
loop_
_entity.id
_entity.type
_entity.pdbx_description
1 polymer ?
#
loop_
_entity_poly.entity_id
_entity_poly.type
_entity_poly.pdbx_seq_one_letter_code
_entity_poly.pdbx_strand_id
1 'polypeptide(L)'
;FKQALREFKDNLVATYSVLNKQGPEALNIKYKDLIANFLRVMETVCMQEQTKTDFPVTMGVNAFRGFLNEFMALTRVEQVKPHKTKRKKEKKRKTEDPISHVGHHFILTIINIPTACEICTSFFMWPLERGLVCQNCKLTCHKKCYLKVTADCGKELRGLAGGTISPHRVFGVPLSQLATGDGKVPLVVDRLITTIEMYGLYMEGIYRKSGVSSKVRELKARMEEGNIETVQFEQYQVHVLASVLKSFFRDMPEPLLTFDCYEDFLRAANLTEDRVSTLFAIVKKLPKPNFDLMERLMFHLARVASHEDVNRMNASALAIVFAPCILRTNKAVPAQDSLNDIARQTQVVETIISEQLRKLRATLADIDTLDTAAHTATHRLSSLRSSKIFTAEELLPQKTDEEEELLMDHIEEIQKEKALLTSALPSLTRTTSDDDLLSTDDGSLDDVETQPQPLSRHRPVGQKRCKRQDNPLYPPSNSLSQDFDEDPIMV
;
A
#
# COMPACT_ATOMS: atom_id res chain seq x y z
N PHE A 1 -38.82 -4.51 4.64
CA PHE A 1 -38.26 -5.67 5.40
C PHE A 1 -38.59 -5.67 6.90
N LYS A 2 -38.14 -4.68 7.70
CA LYS A 2 -38.43 -4.63 9.16
C LYS A 2 -39.94 -4.66 9.48
N GLN A 3 -40.75 -3.98 8.70
CA GLN A 3 -42.21 -4.00 8.82
C GLN A 3 -42.80 -5.39 8.58
N ALA A 4 -42.41 -6.06 7.49
CA ALA A 4 -42.82 -7.42 7.18
C ALA A 4 -42.41 -8.46 8.26
N LEU A 5 -41.28 -8.26 8.95
CA LEU A 5 -40.91 -9.11 10.09
C LEU A 5 -41.84 -8.92 11.31
N ARG A 6 -42.29 -7.70 11.57
CA ARG A 6 -43.25 -7.41 12.64
C ARG A 6 -44.60 -8.05 12.35
N GLU A 7 -45.14 -7.84 11.15
CA GLU A 7 -46.42 -8.43 10.75
C GLU A 7 -46.36 -9.96 10.70
N PHE A 8 -45.24 -10.54 10.24
CA PHE A 8 -45.06 -11.99 10.26
C PHE A 8 -45.06 -12.55 11.69
N LYS A 9 -44.40 -11.87 12.63
CA LYS A 9 -44.41 -12.25 14.05
C LYS A 9 -45.83 -12.23 14.60
N ASP A 10 -46.58 -11.16 14.35
CA ASP A 10 -47.94 -11.02 14.87
C ASP A 10 -48.88 -12.09 14.29
N ASN A 11 -48.75 -12.38 12.98
CA ASN A 11 -49.47 -13.47 12.31
C ASN A 11 -49.09 -14.85 12.86
N LEU A 12 -47.82 -15.08 13.16
CA LEU A 12 -47.33 -16.34 13.71
C LEU A 12 -47.86 -16.56 15.14
N VAL A 13 -47.85 -15.51 15.97
CA VAL A 13 -48.41 -15.55 17.32
C VAL A 13 -49.91 -15.83 17.28
N ALA A 14 -50.66 -15.15 16.42
CA ALA A 14 -52.09 -15.40 16.24
C ALA A 14 -52.38 -16.84 15.77
N THR A 15 -51.61 -17.33 14.80
CA THR A 15 -51.71 -18.72 14.29
C THR A 15 -51.42 -19.73 15.40
N TYR A 16 -50.38 -19.49 16.21
CA TYR A 16 -50.02 -20.33 17.33
C TYR A 16 -51.09 -20.33 18.43
N SER A 17 -51.66 -19.17 18.75
CA SER A 17 -52.76 -19.05 19.73
C SER A 17 -54.03 -19.80 19.32
N VAL A 18 -54.29 -19.94 18.01
CA VAL A 18 -55.42 -20.73 17.49
C VAL A 18 -55.09 -22.23 17.50
N LEU A 19 -53.91 -22.63 17.03
CA LEU A 19 -53.49 -24.03 16.96
C LEU A 19 -53.31 -24.66 18.35
N ASN A 20 -52.88 -23.88 19.34
CA ASN A 20 -52.73 -24.34 20.72
C ASN A 20 -54.08 -24.72 21.38
N LYS A 21 -55.21 -24.21 20.87
CA LYS A 21 -56.56 -24.58 21.35
C LYS A 21 -57.07 -25.92 20.77
N GLN A 22 -56.42 -26.44 19.74
CA GLN A 22 -56.84 -27.66 19.00
C GLN A 22 -56.07 -28.92 19.44
N GLY A 23 -55.21 -28.82 20.44
CA GLY A 23 -54.45 -29.94 21.02
C GLY A 23 -53.02 -30.10 20.49
N PRO A 24 -52.14 -30.81 21.22
CA PRO A 24 -50.69 -30.85 20.97
C PRO A 24 -50.28 -31.56 19.67
N GLU A 25 -51.16 -32.35 19.05
CA GLU A 25 -50.87 -33.04 17.78
C GLU A 25 -51.04 -32.14 16.54
N ALA A 26 -51.70 -30.97 16.68
CA ALA A 26 -51.95 -30.04 15.57
C ALA A 26 -50.79 -29.06 15.30
N LEU A 27 -49.77 -29.02 16.16
CA LEU A 27 -48.65 -28.07 16.08
C LEU A 27 -47.48 -28.61 15.24
N ASN A 28 -47.71 -28.81 13.95
CA ASN A 28 -46.67 -29.21 13.00
C ASN A 28 -46.46 -28.12 11.92
N ILE A 29 -45.92 -26.98 12.33
CA ILE A 29 -45.56 -25.89 11.40
C ILE A 29 -44.27 -26.28 10.68
N LYS A 30 -44.34 -26.54 9.37
CA LYS A 30 -43.15 -26.94 8.60
C LYS A 30 -42.38 -25.72 8.16
N TYR A 31 -41.06 -25.90 7.98
CA TYR A 31 -40.17 -24.88 7.45
C TYR A 31 -40.68 -24.24 6.13
N LYS A 32 -41.22 -25.07 5.22
CA LYS A 32 -41.77 -24.59 3.95
C LYS A 32 -42.96 -23.64 4.16
N ASP A 33 -43.77 -23.88 5.20
CA ASP A 33 -44.97 -23.09 5.50
C ASP A 33 -44.59 -21.72 6.07
N LEU A 34 -43.55 -21.67 6.92
CA LEU A 34 -43.00 -20.41 7.45
C LEU A 34 -42.44 -19.52 6.34
N ILE A 35 -41.69 -20.10 5.40
CA ILE A 35 -41.13 -19.37 4.27
C ILE A 35 -42.24 -18.87 3.33
N ALA A 36 -43.24 -19.71 3.04
CA ALA A 36 -44.36 -19.33 2.20
C ALA A 36 -45.23 -18.24 2.84
N ASN A 37 -45.46 -18.30 4.14
CA ASN A 37 -46.18 -17.26 4.89
C ASN A 37 -45.39 -15.94 4.86
N PHE A 38 -44.09 -15.98 5.14
CA PHE A 38 -43.25 -14.77 5.10
C PHE A 38 -43.18 -14.14 3.70
N LEU A 39 -43.16 -14.96 2.63
CA LEU A 39 -43.26 -14.45 1.25
C LEU A 39 -44.55 -13.65 1.05
N ARG A 40 -45.72 -14.17 1.48
CA ARG A 40 -47.00 -13.44 1.36
C ARG A 40 -47.04 -12.16 2.19
N VAL A 41 -46.47 -12.17 3.39
CA VAL A 41 -46.37 -10.96 4.22
C VAL A 41 -45.47 -9.93 3.53
N MET A 42 -44.35 -10.36 2.96
CA MET A 42 -43.44 -9.47 2.23
C MET A 42 -44.10 -8.87 0.98
N GLU A 43 -44.84 -9.67 0.20
CA GLU A 43 -45.59 -9.20 -0.97
C GLU A 43 -46.65 -8.18 -0.58
N THR A 44 -47.43 -8.46 0.48
CA THR A 44 -48.46 -7.55 1.00
C THR A 44 -47.86 -6.21 1.44
N VAL A 45 -46.79 -6.24 2.23
CA VAL A 45 -46.12 -5.01 2.72
C VAL A 45 -45.49 -4.23 1.57
N CYS A 46 -44.85 -4.90 0.60
CA CYS A 46 -44.30 -4.22 -0.57
C CYS A 46 -45.38 -3.60 -1.46
N MET A 47 -46.59 -4.18 -1.51
CA MET A 47 -47.74 -3.60 -2.20
C MET A 47 -48.33 -2.41 -1.46
N GLN A 48 -48.48 -2.48 -0.14
CA GLN A 48 -49.01 -1.38 0.70
C GLN A 48 -48.08 -0.16 0.69
N GLU A 49 -46.76 -0.38 0.73
CA GLU A 49 -45.75 0.66 0.75
C GLU A 49 -45.36 1.17 -0.66
N GLN A 50 -45.99 0.66 -1.74
CA GLN A 50 -45.67 0.98 -3.14
C GLN A 50 -44.18 0.75 -3.53
N THR A 51 -43.47 -0.13 -2.83
CA THR A 51 -42.02 -0.37 -3.02
C THR A 51 -41.69 -1.53 -3.96
N LYS A 52 -42.67 -2.01 -4.74
CA LYS A 52 -42.53 -3.22 -5.57
C LYS A 52 -41.45 -3.11 -6.66
N THR A 53 -41.12 -1.90 -7.10
CA THR A 53 -40.05 -1.61 -8.07
C THR A 53 -38.67 -1.48 -7.43
N ASP A 54 -38.62 -1.08 -6.15
CA ASP A 54 -37.40 -0.64 -5.48
C ASP A 54 -36.84 -1.71 -4.54
N PHE A 55 -37.68 -2.68 -4.12
CA PHE A 55 -37.28 -3.75 -3.23
C PHE A 55 -37.61 -5.14 -3.80
N PRO A 56 -36.59 -5.90 -4.24
CA PRO A 56 -36.76 -7.28 -4.66
C PRO A 56 -37.23 -8.16 -3.49
N VAL A 57 -38.51 -8.55 -3.50
CA VAL A 57 -39.14 -9.44 -2.50
C VAL A 57 -38.33 -10.73 -2.28
N THR A 58 -37.73 -11.27 -3.35
CA THR A 58 -36.85 -12.44 -3.31
C THR A 58 -35.62 -12.25 -2.42
N MET A 59 -35.03 -11.05 -2.37
CA MET A 59 -33.91 -10.77 -1.46
C MET A 59 -34.37 -10.80 0.01
N GLY A 60 -35.53 -10.21 0.32
CA GLY A 60 -36.10 -10.27 1.66
C GLY A 60 -36.39 -11.70 2.11
N VAL A 61 -37.04 -12.50 1.26
CA VAL A 61 -37.34 -13.90 1.59
C VAL A 61 -36.08 -14.75 1.73
N ASN A 62 -35.04 -14.51 0.94
CA ASN A 62 -33.76 -15.19 1.07
C ASN A 62 -33.01 -14.82 2.36
N ALA A 63 -33.06 -13.55 2.78
CA ALA A 63 -32.50 -13.14 4.06
C ALA A 63 -33.19 -13.83 5.25
N PHE A 64 -34.54 -13.90 5.23
CA PHE A 64 -35.32 -14.62 6.24
C PHE A 64 -35.07 -16.14 6.21
N ARG A 65 -34.90 -16.71 5.01
CA ARG A 65 -34.52 -18.12 4.83
C ARG A 65 -33.17 -18.44 5.46
N GLY A 66 -32.19 -17.54 5.30
CA GLY A 66 -30.88 -17.63 5.94
C GLY A 66 -30.99 -17.66 7.46
N PHE A 67 -31.73 -16.72 8.03
CA PHE A 67 -31.99 -16.66 9.48
C PHE A 67 -32.64 -17.95 10.02
N LEU A 68 -33.68 -18.47 9.37
CA LEU A 68 -34.34 -19.70 9.82
C LEU A 68 -33.42 -20.93 9.72
N ASN A 69 -32.53 -20.98 8.71
CA ASN A 69 -31.56 -22.07 8.58
C ASN A 69 -30.53 -22.06 9.71
N GLU A 70 -30.07 -20.88 10.10
CA GLU A 70 -29.16 -20.69 11.23
C GLU A 70 -29.85 -21.08 12.56
N PHE A 71 -31.08 -20.62 12.77
CA PHE A 71 -31.88 -20.99 13.95
C PHE A 71 -32.12 -22.50 14.08
N MET A 72 -32.42 -23.18 12.97
CA MET A 72 -32.56 -24.65 12.95
C MET A 72 -31.23 -25.39 13.12
N ALA A 73 -30.11 -24.80 12.72
CA ALA A 73 -28.79 -25.40 12.91
C ALA A 73 -28.36 -25.33 14.38
N LEU A 74 -28.62 -24.21 15.06
CA LEU A 74 -28.33 -24.02 16.49
C LEU A 74 -29.15 -24.98 17.37
N THR A 75 -30.43 -25.15 17.07
CA THR A 75 -31.32 -26.06 17.84
C THR A 75 -31.03 -27.55 17.63
N ARG A 76 -30.31 -27.94 16.57
CA ARG A 76 -29.86 -29.34 16.35
C ARG A 76 -28.62 -29.72 17.16
N VAL A 77 -27.88 -28.76 17.73
CA VAL A 77 -26.66 -29.01 18.50
C VAL A 77 -26.97 -29.39 19.96
N GLU A 78 -28.18 -29.07 20.47
CA GLU A 78 -28.54 -29.27 21.89
C GLU A 78 -29.08 -30.67 22.26
N GLN A 79 -29.36 -31.55 21.30
CA GLN A 79 -29.91 -32.89 21.59
C GLN A 79 -28.94 -34.02 21.20
N VAL A 80 -28.16 -34.51 22.18
CA VAL A 80 -27.25 -35.66 22.02
C VAL A 80 -27.67 -36.82 22.93
N LYS A 81 -27.86 -38.03 22.35
CA LYS A 81 -27.52 -39.40 22.86
C LYS A 81 -28.23 -40.50 22.01
N PRO A 82 -27.88 -41.81 22.12
CA PRO A 82 -26.57 -42.47 21.90
C PRO A 82 -26.66 -43.60 20.81
N HIS A 83 -25.48 -44.13 20.47
CA HIS A 83 -25.14 -45.02 19.35
C HIS A 83 -25.81 -46.42 19.36
N LYS A 84 -26.40 -46.89 18.23
CA LYS A 84 -26.40 -48.31 17.80
C LYS A 84 -26.38 -48.47 16.27
N THR A 85 -25.61 -49.46 15.85
CA THR A 85 -25.12 -49.81 14.50
C THR A 85 -26.18 -50.26 13.49
N LYS A 86 -26.10 -49.79 12.24
CA LYS A 86 -26.06 -50.63 11.01
C LYS A 86 -25.81 -49.80 9.74
N ARG A 87 -24.90 -50.31 8.91
CA ARG A 87 -24.29 -49.70 7.71
C ARG A 87 -25.31 -49.14 6.70
N LYS A 88 -25.18 -47.84 6.40
CA LYS A 88 -25.53 -47.26 5.08
C LYS A 88 -24.37 -46.36 4.66
N LYS A 89 -23.81 -46.64 3.48
CA LYS A 89 -22.56 -46.09 2.95
C LYS A 89 -22.66 -44.58 2.78
N GLU A 90 -22.19 -43.84 3.77
CA GLU A 90 -22.05 -42.40 3.73
C GLU A 90 -20.88 -42.05 2.80
N LYS A 91 -21.16 -41.29 1.75
CA LYS A 91 -20.11 -40.72 0.89
C LYS A 91 -19.45 -39.61 1.70
N LYS A 92 -18.45 -40.00 2.51
CA LYS A 92 -17.47 -39.10 3.15
C LYS A 92 -17.11 -38.02 2.14
N ARG A 93 -17.47 -36.77 2.42
CA ARG A 93 -16.96 -35.62 1.67
C ARG A 93 -15.45 -35.68 1.89
N LYS A 94 -14.70 -36.15 0.88
CA LYS A 94 -13.24 -36.25 0.94
C LYS A 94 -12.73 -34.85 1.28
N THR A 95 -12.22 -34.66 2.48
CA THR A 95 -11.19 -33.65 2.71
C THR A 95 -10.09 -34.00 1.72
N GLU A 96 -9.86 -33.16 0.70
CA GLU A 96 -8.73 -33.39 -0.20
C GLU A 96 -7.48 -33.35 0.68
N ASP A 97 -6.73 -34.45 0.70
CA ASP A 97 -5.51 -34.55 1.49
C ASP A 97 -4.55 -33.40 1.08
N PRO A 98 -3.84 -32.79 2.05
CA PRO A 98 -2.89 -31.73 1.75
C PRO A 98 -1.88 -32.22 0.71
N ILE A 99 -1.67 -31.43 -0.35
CA ILE A 99 -0.76 -31.79 -1.44
C ILE A 99 0.66 -31.43 -0.98
N SER A 100 1.49 -32.43 -0.77
CA SER A 100 2.90 -32.25 -0.48
C SER A 100 3.73 -32.26 -1.76
N HIS A 101 4.42 -31.16 -2.08
CA HIS A 101 5.29 -31.08 -3.26
C HIS A 101 6.50 -30.19 -2.99
N VAL A 102 7.71 -30.74 -3.20
CA VAL A 102 9.01 -30.07 -2.91
C VAL A 102 8.96 -29.37 -1.54
N GLY A 103 8.62 -30.12 -0.49
CA GLY A 103 8.49 -29.64 0.90
C GLY A 103 7.23 -28.80 1.22
N HIS A 104 6.48 -28.32 0.23
CA HIS A 104 5.33 -27.43 0.45
C HIS A 104 4.12 -28.24 0.85
N HIS A 105 3.36 -27.76 1.83
CA HIS A 105 2.11 -28.39 2.28
C HIS A 105 0.93 -27.54 1.80
N PHE A 106 0.45 -27.81 0.59
CA PHE A 106 -0.60 -27.03 -0.04
C PHE A 106 -1.99 -27.48 0.41
N ILE A 107 -2.82 -26.51 0.80
CA ILE A 107 -4.24 -26.70 1.03
C ILE A 107 -5.02 -25.98 -0.06
N LEU A 108 -6.07 -26.64 -0.55
CA LEU A 108 -6.99 -26.06 -1.51
C LEU A 108 -7.89 -25.05 -0.81
N THR A 109 -7.77 -23.78 -1.18
CA THR A 109 -8.45 -22.65 -0.55
C THR A 109 -9.19 -21.82 -1.60
N ILE A 110 -10.37 -21.31 -1.23
CA ILE A 110 -11.11 -20.34 -2.05
C ILE A 110 -10.49 -18.98 -1.79
N ILE A 111 -10.00 -18.32 -2.84
CA ILE A 111 -9.34 -17.03 -2.75
C ILE A 111 -10.34 -15.97 -3.19
N ASN A 112 -10.91 -15.24 -2.22
CA ASN A 112 -12.01 -14.29 -2.44
C ASN A 112 -11.56 -12.91 -2.95
N ILE A 113 -10.27 -12.74 -3.29
CA ILE A 113 -9.66 -11.49 -3.72
C ILE A 113 -8.92 -11.76 -5.04
N PRO A 114 -8.90 -10.84 -6.02
CA PRO A 114 -8.15 -10.99 -7.27
C PRO A 114 -6.64 -11.19 -6.99
N THR A 115 -6.23 -12.44 -6.89
CA THR A 115 -4.87 -12.86 -6.56
C THR A 115 -4.25 -13.45 -7.82
N ALA A 116 -3.00 -13.14 -8.10
CA ALA A 116 -2.27 -13.77 -9.20
C ALA A 116 -1.58 -15.04 -8.70
N CYS A 117 -1.58 -16.09 -9.50
CA CYS A 117 -0.78 -17.28 -9.24
C CYS A 117 0.71 -16.94 -9.30
N GLU A 118 1.47 -17.25 -8.26
CA GLU A 118 2.89 -16.91 -8.17
C GLU A 118 3.79 -17.67 -9.16
N ILE A 119 3.24 -18.68 -9.85
CA ILE A 119 3.96 -19.53 -10.80
C ILE A 119 3.71 -19.12 -12.26
N CYS A 120 2.47 -18.81 -12.62
CA CYS A 120 2.10 -18.48 -14.00
C CYS A 120 1.66 -17.02 -14.17
N THR A 121 1.61 -16.24 -13.09
CA THR A 121 1.25 -14.80 -13.04
C THR A 121 -0.15 -14.43 -13.53
N SER A 122 -0.91 -15.40 -14.07
CA SER A 122 -2.34 -15.26 -14.36
C SER A 122 -3.14 -15.18 -13.07
N PHE A 123 -4.19 -14.36 -13.08
CA PHE A 123 -5.19 -14.29 -12.02
C PHE A 123 -5.98 -15.60 -11.92
N PHE A 124 -6.39 -15.95 -10.70
CA PHE A 124 -7.44 -16.93 -10.49
C PHE A 124 -8.74 -16.34 -11.06
N MET A 125 -9.28 -16.95 -12.11
CA MET A 125 -10.43 -16.36 -12.81
C MET A 125 -11.73 -16.58 -12.01
N TRP A 126 -12.53 -15.51 -11.95
CA TRP A 126 -13.87 -15.49 -11.32
C TRP A 126 -14.80 -16.55 -11.96
N PRO A 127 -15.68 -17.24 -11.19
CA PRO A 127 -16.00 -17.09 -9.77
C PRO A 127 -15.72 -18.34 -8.90
N LEU A 128 -15.04 -19.37 -9.41
CA LEU A 128 -15.01 -20.70 -8.75
C LEU A 128 -13.63 -21.38 -8.72
N GLU A 129 -12.57 -20.72 -9.21
CA GLU A 129 -11.24 -21.33 -9.20
C GLU A 129 -10.64 -21.36 -7.80
N ARG A 130 -10.48 -22.58 -7.27
CA ARG A 130 -9.78 -22.82 -6.01
C ARG A 130 -8.27 -22.79 -6.25
N GLY A 131 -7.56 -22.01 -5.45
CA GLY A 131 -6.10 -21.96 -5.44
C GLY A 131 -5.51 -22.91 -4.40
N LEU A 132 -4.25 -23.27 -4.58
CA LEU A 132 -3.44 -23.98 -3.60
C LEU A 132 -2.61 -22.97 -2.82
N VAL A 133 -2.73 -22.97 -1.50
CA VAL A 133 -1.96 -22.12 -0.59
C VAL A 133 -1.10 -23.01 0.30
N CYS A 134 0.22 -22.80 0.26
CA CYS A 134 1.13 -23.51 1.15
C CYS A 134 0.91 -23.05 2.60
N GLN A 135 0.67 -23.97 3.53
CA GLN A 135 0.45 -23.63 4.94
C GLN A 135 1.70 -23.04 5.60
N ASN A 136 2.88 -23.37 5.09
CA ASN A 136 4.15 -22.99 5.71
C ASN A 136 4.68 -21.64 5.18
N CYS A 137 4.75 -21.45 3.86
CA CYS A 137 5.35 -20.26 3.25
C CYS A 137 4.33 -19.34 2.55
N LYS A 138 3.05 -19.71 2.56
CA LYS A 138 1.92 -18.98 1.94
C LYS A 138 2.01 -18.79 0.41
N LEU A 139 2.94 -19.49 -0.25
CA LEU A 139 2.99 -19.60 -1.71
C LEU A 139 1.61 -20.00 -2.26
N THR A 140 1.08 -19.15 -3.14
CA THR A 140 -0.26 -19.27 -3.70
C THR A 140 -0.19 -19.55 -5.20
N CYS A 141 -0.73 -20.69 -5.64
CA CYS A 141 -0.67 -21.10 -7.05
C CYS A 141 -1.91 -21.88 -7.51
N HIS A 142 -2.12 -22.02 -8.83
CA HIS A 142 -3.17 -22.89 -9.36
C HIS A 142 -2.90 -24.37 -9.04
N LYS A 143 -3.97 -25.19 -8.96
CA LYS A 143 -3.87 -26.66 -8.86
C LYS A 143 -3.10 -27.32 -10.00
N LYS A 144 -2.96 -26.66 -11.16
CA LYS A 144 -2.11 -27.12 -12.28
C LYS A 144 -0.67 -26.61 -12.21
N CYS A 145 -0.41 -25.60 -11.38
CA CYS A 145 0.87 -24.91 -11.29
C CYS A 145 1.78 -25.43 -10.18
N TYR A 146 1.25 -26.13 -9.16
CA TYR A 146 2.08 -26.60 -8.05
C TYR A 146 3.22 -27.54 -8.51
N LEU A 147 3.00 -28.37 -9.55
CA LEU A 147 4.04 -29.25 -10.10
C LEU A 147 5.21 -28.50 -10.77
N LYS A 148 5.02 -27.21 -11.08
CA LYS A 148 6.06 -26.34 -11.63
C LYS A 148 6.84 -25.61 -10.53
N VAL A 149 6.51 -25.84 -9.26
CA VAL A 149 7.25 -25.31 -8.12
C VAL A 149 8.53 -26.13 -7.97
N THR A 150 9.65 -25.54 -8.37
CA THR A 150 10.98 -26.18 -8.25
C THR A 150 11.69 -25.81 -6.94
N ALA A 151 11.25 -24.73 -6.27
CA ALA A 151 11.81 -24.26 -5.02
C ALA A 151 11.24 -25.04 -3.82
N ASP A 152 12.12 -25.58 -2.98
CA ASP A 152 11.72 -26.34 -1.80
C ASP A 152 11.14 -25.45 -0.69
N CYS A 153 10.11 -25.93 -0.01
CA CYS A 153 9.35 -25.16 0.95
C CYS A 153 10.18 -24.73 2.12
N GLY A 154 10.44 -23.43 2.16
CA GLY A 154 11.28 -22.85 3.16
C GLY A 154 12.76 -23.19 2.97
N LYS A 155 13.25 -23.66 1.81
CA LYS A 155 14.71 -23.70 1.56
C LYS A 155 15.34 -22.33 1.27
N GLU A 156 14.57 -21.32 0.89
CA GLU A 156 15.09 -19.95 1.01
C GLU A 156 15.33 -19.56 2.49
N LEU A 157 14.64 -20.21 3.44
CA LEU A 157 14.78 -20.01 4.89
C LEU A 157 15.61 -21.10 5.63
N ARG A 158 15.78 -22.30 5.07
CA ARG A 158 16.38 -23.50 5.72
C ARG A 158 17.58 -24.09 4.95
N GLY A 159 18.09 -23.40 3.94
CA GLY A 159 19.46 -23.62 3.45
C GLY A 159 20.55 -23.17 4.45
N LEU A 160 20.18 -22.57 5.59
CA LEU A 160 21.07 -21.87 6.50
C LEU A 160 21.19 -22.44 7.93
N ALA A 161 20.64 -23.62 8.22
CA ALA A 161 20.83 -24.22 9.55
C ALA A 161 22.16 -25.00 9.67
N GLY A 162 22.97 -25.06 8.61
CA GLY A 162 24.29 -25.69 8.61
C GLY A 162 25.28 -25.16 7.57
N GLY A 163 24.94 -24.08 6.88
CA GLY A 163 25.82 -23.36 5.96
C GLY A 163 25.98 -21.94 6.47
N THR A 164 27.22 -21.47 6.56
CA THR A 164 27.61 -20.09 6.90
C THR A 164 26.58 -19.08 6.40
N ILE A 165 25.90 -18.38 7.31
CA ILE A 165 25.08 -17.21 6.97
C ILE A 165 25.99 -16.28 6.17
N SER A 166 25.67 -16.07 4.90
CA SER A 166 26.37 -15.07 4.10
C SER A 166 26.26 -13.75 4.87
N PRO A 167 27.37 -13.07 5.20
CA PRO A 167 27.36 -11.84 6.02
C PRO A 167 26.60 -10.67 5.36
N HIS A 168 26.07 -10.90 4.16
CA HIS A 168 25.45 -9.93 3.28
C HIS A 168 23.95 -10.15 3.06
N ARG A 169 23.34 -11.12 3.77
CA ARG A 169 21.92 -11.42 3.57
C ARG A 169 21.07 -10.27 4.12
N VAL A 170 20.16 -9.73 3.30
CA VAL A 170 19.31 -8.58 3.65
C VAL A 170 17.87 -9.00 3.93
N PHE A 171 17.35 -10.01 3.22
CA PHE A 171 15.97 -10.46 3.38
C PHE A 171 15.88 -11.66 4.31
N GLY A 172 14.78 -11.76 5.07
CA GLY A 172 14.52 -12.92 5.93
C GLY A 172 15.42 -13.03 7.15
N VAL A 173 16.14 -11.97 7.52
CA VAL A 173 17.00 -11.92 8.72
C VAL A 173 16.40 -11.00 9.78
N PRO A 174 16.66 -11.26 11.08
CA PRO A 174 16.25 -10.35 12.14
C PRO A 174 16.84 -8.95 11.95
N LEU A 175 16.06 -7.92 12.25
CA LEU A 175 16.47 -6.52 12.07
C LEU A 175 17.77 -6.17 12.83
N SER A 176 18.00 -6.81 13.98
CA SER A 176 19.23 -6.66 14.78
C SER A 176 20.50 -7.17 14.11
N GLN A 177 20.39 -7.98 13.04
CA GLN A 177 21.54 -8.51 12.30
C GLN A 177 21.89 -7.68 11.06
N LEU A 178 21.09 -6.67 10.73
CA LEU A 178 21.34 -5.81 9.58
C LEU A 178 22.30 -4.68 9.92
N ALA A 179 23.21 -4.37 8.99
CA ALA A 179 24.15 -3.28 9.16
C ALA A 179 23.45 -1.91 9.07
N THR A 180 23.49 -1.19 10.18
CA THR A 180 22.94 0.17 10.32
C THR A 180 23.95 1.26 9.94
N GLY A 181 25.26 0.91 9.89
CA GLY A 181 26.35 1.88 9.72
C GLY A 181 26.34 2.91 10.85
N ASP A 182 26.53 4.18 10.49
CA ASP A 182 26.43 5.32 11.42
C ASP A 182 24.98 5.79 11.65
N GLY A 183 24.01 5.17 10.96
CA GLY A 183 22.60 5.52 11.04
C GLY A 183 21.82 4.80 12.14
N LYS A 184 20.52 5.06 12.20
CA LYS A 184 19.56 4.35 13.08
C LYS A 184 18.79 3.21 12.39
N VAL A 185 18.81 3.19 11.05
CA VAL A 185 18.10 2.22 10.21
C VAL A 185 19.05 1.49 9.26
N PRO A 186 18.75 0.25 8.84
CA PRO A 186 19.61 -0.49 7.93
C PRO A 186 19.91 0.28 6.64
N LEU A 187 21.19 0.43 6.30
CA LEU A 187 21.66 1.32 5.21
C LEU A 187 20.97 1.02 3.88
N VAL A 188 20.84 -0.25 3.54
CA VAL A 188 20.23 -0.69 2.27
C VAL A 188 18.73 -0.36 2.20
N VAL A 189 18.03 -0.40 3.34
CA VAL A 189 16.61 -0.06 3.43
C VAL A 189 16.43 1.45 3.36
N ASP A 190 17.28 2.20 4.05
CA ASP A 190 17.24 3.66 4.00
C ASP A 190 17.51 4.19 2.60
N ARG A 191 18.55 3.68 1.91
CA ARG A 191 18.81 4.02 0.50
C ARG A 191 17.61 3.71 -0.39
N LEU A 192 16.99 2.54 -0.23
CA LEU A 192 15.80 2.17 -0.99
C LEU A 192 14.64 3.14 -0.76
N ILE A 193 14.37 3.52 0.49
CA ILE A 193 13.32 4.48 0.84
C ILE A 193 13.65 5.87 0.26
N THR A 194 14.88 6.34 0.42
CA THR A 194 15.36 7.62 -0.09
C THR A 194 15.25 7.69 -1.61
N THR A 195 15.64 6.64 -2.36
CA THR A 195 15.45 6.60 -3.81
C THR A 195 13.96 6.67 -4.20
N ILE A 196 13.06 5.99 -3.45
CA ILE A 196 11.61 6.11 -3.70
C ILE A 196 11.11 7.53 -3.41
N GLU A 197 11.67 8.22 -2.41
CA GLU A 197 11.31 9.61 -2.13
C GLU A 197 11.80 10.58 -3.21
N MET A 198 12.95 10.30 -3.84
CA MET A 198 13.49 11.14 -4.91
C MET A 198 12.71 10.99 -6.22
N TYR A 199 12.26 9.78 -6.58
CA TYR A 199 11.68 9.51 -7.90
C TYR A 199 10.21 9.05 -7.87
N GLY A 200 9.68 8.67 -6.71
CA GLY A 200 8.41 7.97 -6.57
C GLY A 200 7.25 8.77 -5.98
N LEU A 201 7.46 9.96 -5.43
CA LEU A 201 6.40 10.72 -4.74
C LEU A 201 5.25 11.14 -5.65
N TYR A 202 5.51 11.38 -6.93
CA TYR A 202 4.50 11.77 -7.92
C TYR A 202 3.99 10.60 -8.74
N MET A 203 4.40 9.37 -8.44
CA MET A 203 4.12 8.20 -9.26
C MET A 203 2.77 7.58 -8.90
N GLU A 204 1.84 7.60 -9.85
CA GLU A 204 0.46 7.14 -9.63
C GLU A 204 0.37 5.68 -9.17
N GLY A 205 -0.25 5.46 -8.02
CA GLY A 205 -0.44 4.15 -7.44
C GLY A 205 0.84 3.54 -6.88
N ILE A 206 1.83 4.36 -6.47
CA ILE A 206 3.00 3.90 -5.73
C ILE A 206 2.58 3.01 -4.54
N TYR A 207 3.30 1.91 -4.31
CA TYR A 207 2.94 0.81 -3.40
C TYR A 207 1.69 -0.02 -3.75
N ARG A 208 0.69 0.51 -4.45
CA ARG A 208 -0.49 -0.24 -4.90
C ARG A 208 -0.21 -1.06 -6.17
N LYS A 209 0.39 -0.44 -7.19
CA LYS A 209 0.78 -1.12 -8.43
C LYS A 209 2.01 -2.00 -8.18
N SER A 210 2.04 -3.18 -8.81
CA SER A 210 3.14 -4.13 -8.67
C SER A 210 4.24 -3.85 -9.69
N GLY A 211 5.49 -3.95 -9.25
CA GLY A 211 6.64 -3.93 -10.15
C GLY A 211 6.77 -5.24 -10.93
N VAL A 212 7.54 -5.20 -12.02
CA VAL A 212 7.83 -6.39 -12.83
C VAL A 212 8.56 -7.44 -11.98
N SER A 213 7.97 -8.63 -11.81
CA SER A 213 8.45 -9.63 -10.84
C SER A 213 9.87 -10.11 -11.10
N SER A 214 10.30 -10.21 -12.37
CA SER A 214 11.69 -10.55 -12.70
C SER A 214 12.67 -9.51 -12.20
N LYS A 215 12.33 -8.21 -12.35
CA LYS A 215 13.14 -7.09 -11.85
C LYS A 215 13.12 -6.97 -10.33
N VAL A 216 12.01 -7.32 -9.68
CA VAL A 216 11.95 -7.42 -8.21
C VAL A 216 12.92 -8.49 -7.71
N ARG A 217 12.92 -9.69 -8.33
CA ARG A 217 13.85 -10.77 -7.96
C ARG A 217 15.30 -10.39 -8.23
N GLU A 218 15.56 -9.76 -9.37
CA GLU A 218 16.89 -9.27 -9.74
C GLU A 218 17.41 -8.25 -8.71
N LEU A 219 16.62 -7.24 -8.35
CA LEU A 219 17.03 -6.24 -7.37
C LEU A 219 17.25 -6.83 -5.98
N LYS A 220 16.39 -7.77 -5.54
CA LYS A 220 16.61 -8.49 -4.27
C LYS A 220 17.94 -9.23 -4.27
N ALA A 221 18.27 -9.95 -5.35
CA ALA A 221 19.54 -10.67 -5.47
C ALA A 221 20.73 -9.71 -5.40
N ARG A 222 20.68 -8.58 -6.13
CA ARG A 222 21.73 -7.56 -6.08
C ARG A 222 21.93 -6.96 -4.69
N MET A 223 20.85 -6.76 -3.93
CA MET A 223 20.94 -6.31 -2.53
C MET A 223 21.64 -7.31 -1.62
N GLU A 224 21.65 -8.60 -1.96
CA GLU A 224 22.29 -9.68 -1.18
C GLU A 224 23.72 -10.05 -1.66
N GLU A 225 24.19 -9.45 -2.77
CA GLU A 225 25.55 -9.67 -3.32
C GLU A 225 26.67 -9.06 -2.45
N GLY A 226 26.32 -8.26 -1.44
CA GLY A 226 27.24 -7.82 -0.37
C GLY A 226 27.93 -6.48 -0.56
N ASN A 227 27.81 -5.85 -1.73
CA ASN A 227 28.25 -4.48 -1.95
C ASN A 227 27.05 -3.55 -2.09
N ILE A 228 26.51 -3.11 -0.95
CA ILE A 228 25.33 -2.23 -0.88
C ILE A 228 25.58 -0.96 -1.70
N GLU A 229 26.80 -0.39 -1.66
CA GLU A 229 27.16 0.83 -2.38
C GLU A 229 27.00 0.70 -3.90
N THR A 230 27.26 -0.48 -4.46
CA THR A 230 27.14 -0.74 -5.90
C THR A 230 25.70 -0.90 -6.41
N VAL A 231 24.71 -1.04 -5.51
CA VAL A 231 23.31 -1.17 -5.93
C VAL A 231 22.83 0.18 -6.47
N GLN A 232 22.57 0.20 -7.78
CA GLN A 232 22.05 1.37 -8.52
C GLN A 232 20.52 1.29 -8.54
N PHE A 233 19.87 1.78 -7.48
CA PHE A 233 18.41 1.75 -7.35
C PHE A 233 17.71 2.58 -8.43
N GLU A 234 18.38 3.62 -8.93
CA GLU A 234 17.90 4.58 -9.92
C GLU A 234 17.63 3.94 -11.29
N GLN A 235 18.23 2.77 -11.57
CA GLN A 235 18.00 2.01 -12.80
C GLN A 235 16.70 1.20 -12.80
N TYR A 236 16.04 1.09 -11.64
CA TYR A 236 14.82 0.32 -11.49
C TYR A 236 13.60 1.23 -11.46
N GLN A 237 12.52 0.76 -12.10
CA GLN A 237 11.23 1.44 -12.02
C GLN A 237 10.75 1.54 -10.57
N VAL A 238 10.13 2.66 -10.19
CA VAL A 238 9.68 2.92 -8.82
C VAL A 238 8.76 1.85 -8.24
N HIS A 239 7.92 1.22 -9.08
CA HIS A 239 7.03 0.14 -8.65
C HIS A 239 7.81 -1.15 -8.29
N VAL A 240 8.99 -1.35 -8.89
CA VAL A 240 9.93 -2.42 -8.50
C VAL A 240 10.52 -2.10 -7.13
N LEU A 241 11.04 -0.88 -6.94
CA LEU A 241 11.58 -0.42 -5.65
C LEU A 241 10.55 -0.58 -4.52
N ALA A 242 9.33 -0.09 -4.75
CA ALA A 242 8.21 -0.20 -3.81
C ALA A 242 7.85 -1.67 -3.50
N SER A 243 7.90 -2.56 -4.50
CA SER A 243 7.62 -3.99 -4.31
C SER A 243 8.70 -4.69 -3.50
N VAL A 244 9.96 -4.29 -3.68
CA VAL A 244 11.10 -4.77 -2.87
C VAL A 244 10.97 -4.29 -1.44
N LEU A 245 10.65 -3.01 -1.20
CA LEU A 245 10.47 -2.48 0.15
C LEU A 245 9.34 -3.20 0.91
N LYS A 246 8.17 -3.38 0.28
CA LYS A 246 7.07 -4.17 0.88
C LYS A 246 7.52 -5.60 1.21
N SER A 247 8.31 -6.19 0.32
CA SER A 247 8.81 -7.54 0.53
C SER A 247 9.81 -7.61 1.69
N PHE A 248 10.68 -6.62 1.84
CA PHE A 248 11.59 -6.54 2.99
C PHE A 248 10.83 -6.69 4.31
N PHE A 249 9.80 -5.86 4.54
CA PHE A 249 9.01 -5.92 5.78
C PHE A 249 8.22 -7.23 5.96
N ARG A 250 7.65 -7.75 4.87
CA ARG A 250 6.89 -9.01 4.89
C ARG A 250 7.79 -10.21 5.16
N ASP A 251 8.98 -10.23 4.59
CA ASP A 251 9.91 -11.36 4.64
C ASP A 251 10.68 -11.39 5.97
N MET A 252 10.65 -10.33 6.79
CA MET A 252 11.27 -10.34 8.13
C MET A 252 10.76 -11.51 8.98
N PRO A 253 11.61 -12.16 9.80
CA PRO A 253 11.19 -13.24 10.68
C PRO A 253 10.10 -12.82 11.68
N GLU A 254 10.18 -11.58 12.14
CA GLU A 254 9.21 -10.93 13.01
C GLU A 254 8.70 -9.64 12.36
N PRO A 255 7.40 -9.30 12.47
CA PRO A 255 6.89 -8.00 12.02
C PRO A 255 7.61 -6.82 12.67
N LEU A 256 7.61 -5.69 11.96
CA LEU A 256 8.16 -4.44 12.48
C LEU A 256 7.51 -4.03 13.80
N LEU A 257 6.20 -4.23 13.93
CA LEU A 257 5.42 -3.93 15.14
C LEU A 257 5.41 -5.07 16.18
N THR A 258 6.31 -6.05 16.02
CA THR A 258 6.54 -7.24 16.88
C THR A 258 5.32 -8.14 17.10
N PHE A 259 5.56 -9.39 17.48
CA PHE A 259 4.45 -10.26 17.89
C PHE A 259 3.94 -9.90 19.29
N ASP A 260 4.83 -9.44 20.17
CA ASP A 260 4.51 -9.11 21.56
C ASP A 260 3.57 -7.90 21.68
N CYS A 261 3.72 -6.89 20.81
CA CYS A 261 2.87 -5.71 20.82
C CYS A 261 1.59 -5.87 19.98
N TYR A 262 1.42 -6.98 19.25
CA TYR A 262 0.30 -7.17 18.30
C TYR A 262 -1.08 -6.95 18.96
N GLU A 263 -1.34 -7.62 20.08
CA GLU A 263 -2.62 -7.50 20.79
C GLU A 263 -2.82 -6.10 21.37
N ASP A 264 -1.75 -5.44 21.80
CA ASP A 264 -1.81 -4.08 22.36
C ASP A 264 -2.25 -3.09 21.27
N PHE A 265 -1.69 -3.21 20.06
CA PHE A 265 -2.10 -2.42 18.91
C PHE A 265 -3.57 -2.65 18.54
N LEU A 266 -4.03 -3.90 18.52
CA LEU A 266 -5.44 -4.20 18.20
C LEU A 266 -6.42 -3.69 19.27
N ARG A 267 -6.04 -3.75 20.55
CA ARG A 267 -6.84 -3.17 21.63
C ARG A 267 -6.92 -1.64 21.51
N ALA A 268 -5.80 -0.99 21.21
CA ALA A 268 -5.76 0.45 20.99
C ALA A 268 -6.59 0.90 19.78
N ALA A 269 -6.68 0.09 18.71
CA ALA A 269 -7.50 0.37 17.53
C ALA A 269 -8.99 0.57 17.87
N ASN A 270 -9.49 -0.17 18.86
CA ASN A 270 -10.89 -0.13 19.30
C ASN A 270 -11.22 1.10 20.17
N LEU A 271 -10.22 1.88 20.56
CA LEU A 271 -10.46 3.09 21.35
C LEU A 271 -11.06 4.19 20.45
N THR A 272 -12.04 4.90 21.00
CA THR A 272 -12.63 6.10 20.38
C THR A 272 -11.84 7.34 20.79
N GLU A 273 -11.69 7.54 22.11
CA GLU A 273 -10.88 8.59 22.73
C GLU A 273 -9.46 8.05 22.98
N ASP A 274 -8.46 8.93 22.98
CA ASP A 274 -7.06 8.58 23.30
C ASP A 274 -6.41 7.49 22.41
N ARG A 275 -7.03 7.12 21.28
CA ARG A 275 -6.46 6.14 20.34
C ARG A 275 -5.06 6.54 19.90
N VAL A 276 -4.89 7.80 19.50
CA VAL A 276 -3.60 8.32 19.03
C VAL A 276 -2.55 8.25 20.15
N SER A 277 -2.82 8.84 21.31
CA SER A 277 -1.87 8.86 22.43
C SER A 277 -1.48 7.44 22.89
N THR A 278 -2.44 6.52 22.94
CA THR A 278 -2.21 5.11 23.29
C THR A 278 -1.35 4.39 22.24
N LEU A 279 -1.65 4.55 20.95
CA LEU A 279 -0.86 3.94 19.87
C LEU A 279 0.59 4.41 19.92
N PHE A 280 0.84 5.70 20.09
CA PHE A 280 2.20 6.23 20.21
C PHE A 280 2.90 5.79 21.50
N ALA A 281 2.17 5.55 22.59
CA ALA A 281 2.74 4.95 23.80
C ALA A 281 3.19 3.49 23.58
N ILE A 282 2.46 2.72 22.78
CA ILE A 282 2.85 1.35 22.40
C ILE A 282 4.06 1.38 21.45
N VAL A 283 4.07 2.29 20.46
CA VAL A 283 5.21 2.46 19.55
C VAL A 283 6.50 2.73 20.33
N LYS A 284 6.46 3.57 21.37
CA LYS A 284 7.61 3.86 22.23
C LYS A 284 8.13 2.65 23.03
N LYS A 285 7.35 1.57 23.17
CA LYS A 285 7.77 0.32 23.83
C LYS A 285 8.45 -0.67 22.88
N LEU A 286 8.42 -0.41 21.56
CA LEU A 286 9.07 -1.28 20.59
C LEU A 286 10.58 -1.34 20.87
N PRO A 287 11.24 -2.48 20.55
CA PRO A 287 12.70 -2.55 20.56
C PRO A 287 13.30 -1.40 19.73
N LYS A 288 14.43 -0.86 20.18
CA LYS A 288 15.05 0.33 19.58
C LYS A 288 15.21 0.24 18.04
N PRO A 289 15.71 -0.87 17.46
CA PRO A 289 15.81 -1.00 16.00
C PRO A 289 14.44 -0.95 15.29
N ASN A 290 13.42 -1.58 15.87
CA ASN A 290 12.06 -1.58 15.35
C ASN A 290 11.43 -0.19 15.42
N PHE A 291 11.62 0.52 16.54
CA PHE A 291 11.16 1.89 16.71
C PHE A 291 11.76 2.82 15.64
N ASP A 292 13.09 2.78 15.47
CA ASP A 292 13.80 3.66 14.53
C ASP A 292 13.37 3.40 13.08
N LEU A 293 13.24 2.12 12.68
CA LEU A 293 12.77 1.76 11.36
C LEU A 293 11.27 2.06 11.15
N MET A 294 10.46 1.92 12.20
CA MET A 294 9.05 2.32 12.16
C MET A 294 8.92 3.82 11.95
N GLU A 295 9.66 4.64 12.69
CA GLU A 295 9.65 6.09 12.55
C GLU A 295 10.03 6.52 11.12
N ARG A 296 11.12 5.95 10.58
CA ARG A 296 11.56 6.19 9.20
C ARG A 296 10.50 5.81 8.18
N LEU A 297 9.83 4.65 8.35
CA LEU A 297 8.78 4.19 7.44
C LEU A 297 7.53 5.07 7.52
N MET A 298 7.07 5.41 8.73
CA MET A 298 5.85 6.22 8.87
C MET A 298 6.05 7.64 8.32
N PHE A 299 7.24 8.22 8.52
CA PHE A 299 7.59 9.49 7.90
C PHE A 299 7.58 9.40 6.36
N HIS A 300 8.18 8.34 5.79
CA HIS A 300 8.14 8.08 4.36
C HIS A 300 6.70 8.01 3.82
N LEU A 301 5.84 7.23 4.47
CA LEU A 301 4.45 7.07 4.05
C LEU A 301 3.64 8.36 4.20
N ALA A 302 3.93 9.18 5.22
CA ALA A 302 3.36 10.51 5.35
C ALA A 302 3.77 11.44 4.19
N ARG A 303 5.03 11.39 3.74
CA ARG A 303 5.48 12.14 2.55
C ARG A 303 4.80 11.67 1.27
N VAL A 304 4.56 10.37 1.12
CA VAL A 304 3.78 9.85 -0.03
C VAL A 304 2.34 10.36 0.05
N ALA A 305 1.70 10.27 1.22
CA ALA A 305 0.34 10.74 1.42
C ALA A 305 0.17 12.26 1.28
N SER A 306 1.22 13.06 1.51
CA SER A 306 1.17 14.50 1.29
C SER A 306 1.02 14.89 -0.18
N HIS A 307 1.29 13.95 -1.10
CA HIS A 307 1.20 14.12 -2.56
C HIS A 307 0.04 13.30 -3.17
N GLU A 308 -1.01 13.03 -2.39
CA GLU A 308 -2.14 12.19 -2.81
C GLU A 308 -2.91 12.73 -4.03
N ASP A 309 -2.84 14.05 -4.25
CA ASP A 309 -3.44 14.75 -5.39
C ASP A 309 -2.87 14.26 -6.73
N VAL A 310 -1.57 13.94 -6.75
CA VAL A 310 -0.87 13.42 -7.93
C VAL A 310 -0.80 11.89 -7.91
N ASN A 311 -0.27 11.30 -6.84
CA ASN A 311 0.03 9.87 -6.81
C ASN A 311 -1.20 8.99 -6.48
N ARG A 312 -2.32 9.58 -6.06
CA ARG A 312 -3.59 8.89 -5.72
C ARG A 312 -3.50 7.93 -4.53
N MET A 313 -2.52 8.11 -3.64
CA MET A 313 -2.28 7.26 -2.48
C MET A 313 -2.41 8.04 -1.17
N ASN A 314 -3.61 8.03 -0.60
CA ASN A 314 -3.88 8.60 0.71
C ASN A 314 -3.43 7.67 1.87
N ALA A 315 -3.52 8.17 3.11
CA ALA A 315 -3.11 7.40 4.31
C ALA A 315 -3.82 6.05 4.44
N SER A 316 -5.14 5.99 4.16
CA SER A 316 -5.92 4.75 4.22
C SER A 316 -5.48 3.74 3.15
N ALA A 317 -5.26 4.19 1.91
CA ALA A 317 -4.78 3.36 0.81
C ALA A 317 -3.38 2.78 1.10
N LEU A 318 -2.48 3.57 1.68
CA LEU A 318 -1.16 3.10 2.10
C LEU A 318 -1.25 2.12 3.29
N ALA A 319 -2.15 2.37 4.24
CA ALA A 319 -2.36 1.48 5.38
C ALA A 319 -2.84 0.09 4.97
N ILE A 320 -3.77 -0.01 4.01
CA ILE A 320 -4.25 -1.29 3.47
C ILE A 320 -3.07 -2.11 2.91
N VAL A 321 -2.10 -1.44 2.28
CA VAL A 321 -0.94 -2.10 1.67
C VAL A 321 0.10 -2.52 2.71
N PHE A 322 0.39 -1.65 3.69
CA PHE A 322 1.48 -1.86 4.64
C PHE A 322 1.10 -2.62 5.91
N ALA A 323 -0.15 -2.52 6.38
CA ALA A 323 -0.62 -3.25 7.56
C ALA A 323 -0.26 -4.75 7.55
N PRO A 324 -0.55 -5.54 6.50
CA PRO A 324 -0.17 -6.96 6.46
C PRO A 324 1.35 -7.18 6.39
N CYS A 325 2.12 -6.17 5.98
CA CYS A 325 3.58 -6.24 5.91
C CYS A 325 4.25 -5.98 7.25
N ILE A 326 3.65 -5.18 8.14
CA ILE A 326 4.29 -4.70 9.38
C ILE A 326 3.59 -5.11 10.67
N LEU A 327 2.33 -5.56 10.61
CA LEU A 327 1.52 -5.97 11.76
C LEU A 327 0.83 -7.31 11.45
N ARG A 328 1.43 -8.41 11.91
CA ARG A 328 0.93 -9.77 11.69
C ARG A 328 0.99 -10.58 12.98
N THR A 329 0.11 -11.56 13.11
CA THR A 329 0.13 -12.53 14.20
C THR A 329 0.79 -13.84 13.78
N ASN A 330 1.50 -14.49 14.71
CA ASN A 330 2.01 -15.84 14.56
C ASN A 330 1.04 -16.91 15.11
N LYS A 331 -0.09 -16.49 15.70
CA LYS A 331 -1.09 -17.38 16.28
C LYS A 331 -2.10 -17.82 15.22
N ALA A 332 -2.57 -19.07 15.35
CA ALA A 332 -3.69 -19.54 14.55
C ALA A 332 -4.98 -18.89 15.07
N VAL A 333 -5.52 -17.93 14.32
CA VAL A 333 -6.81 -17.29 14.59
C VAL A 333 -7.92 -17.92 13.75
N PRO A 334 -9.14 -18.10 14.30
CA PRO A 334 -10.31 -18.47 13.52
C PRO A 334 -10.54 -17.48 12.35
N ALA A 335 -11.13 -17.96 11.25
CA ALA A 335 -11.29 -17.16 10.04
C ALA A 335 -12.10 -15.87 10.25
N GLN A 336 -13.07 -15.87 11.18
CA GLN A 336 -13.87 -14.70 11.51
C GLN A 336 -13.06 -13.63 12.25
N ASP A 337 -12.29 -14.04 13.26
CA ASP A 337 -11.42 -13.13 14.02
C ASP A 337 -10.31 -12.57 13.13
N SER A 338 -9.79 -13.38 12.21
CA SER A 338 -8.81 -12.93 11.22
C SER A 338 -9.33 -11.80 10.31
N LEU A 339 -10.61 -11.79 9.96
CA LEU A 339 -11.20 -10.71 9.14
C LEU A 339 -11.34 -9.41 9.93
N ASN A 340 -11.77 -9.50 11.20
CA ASN A 340 -11.86 -8.36 12.10
C ASN A 340 -10.48 -7.79 12.44
N ASP A 341 -9.47 -8.65 12.56
CA ASP A 341 -8.08 -8.25 12.76
C ASP A 341 -7.55 -7.44 11.58
N ILE A 342 -7.83 -7.83 10.33
CA ILE A 342 -7.36 -7.08 9.15
C ILE A 342 -7.85 -5.63 9.16
N ALA A 343 -9.12 -5.42 9.50
CA ALA A 343 -9.69 -4.07 9.58
C ALA A 343 -9.01 -3.24 10.67
N ARG A 344 -8.79 -3.83 11.86
CA ARG A 344 -8.12 -3.17 12.98
C ARG A 344 -6.64 -2.91 12.70
N GLN A 345 -5.93 -3.85 12.08
CA GLN A 345 -4.53 -3.68 11.65
C GLN A 345 -4.41 -2.48 10.70
N THR A 346 -5.32 -2.40 9.73
CA THR A 346 -5.37 -1.28 8.77
C THR A 346 -5.62 0.03 9.51
N GLN A 347 -6.58 0.07 10.44
CA GLN A 347 -6.91 1.26 11.23
C GLN A 347 -5.73 1.75 12.10
N VAL A 348 -4.95 0.82 12.69
CA VAL A 348 -3.74 1.15 13.45
C VAL A 348 -2.75 1.90 12.56
N VAL A 349 -2.43 1.32 11.41
CA VAL A 349 -1.43 1.90 10.49
C VAL A 349 -1.94 3.22 9.90
N GLU A 350 -3.22 3.29 9.52
CA GLU A 350 -3.85 4.51 9.01
C GLU A 350 -3.81 5.65 10.03
N THR A 351 -4.13 5.37 11.30
CA THR A 351 -4.11 6.37 12.38
C THR A 351 -2.70 6.93 12.57
N ILE A 352 -1.69 6.06 12.56
CA ILE A 352 -0.29 6.47 12.72
C ILE A 352 0.18 7.30 11.52
N ILE A 353 -0.09 6.87 10.28
CA ILE A 353 0.28 7.61 9.07
C ILE A 353 -0.40 8.99 9.07
N SER A 354 -1.70 9.03 9.39
CA SER A 354 -2.48 10.28 9.40
C SER A 354 -1.95 11.26 10.44
N GLU A 355 -1.59 10.79 11.63
CA GLU A 355 -1.00 11.63 12.67
C GLU A 355 0.41 12.13 12.27
N GLN A 356 1.22 11.29 11.62
CA GLN A 356 2.52 11.73 11.10
C GLN A 356 2.38 12.72 9.95
N LEU A 357 1.40 12.54 9.06
CA LEU A 357 1.07 13.49 8.01
C LEU A 357 0.61 14.84 8.58
N ARG A 358 -0.19 14.83 9.65
CA ARG A 358 -0.62 16.03 10.35
C ARG A 358 0.58 16.80 10.90
N LYS A 359 1.51 16.12 11.57
CA LYS A 359 2.75 16.72 12.09
C LYS A 359 3.61 17.27 10.96
N LEU A 360 3.81 16.50 9.89
CA LEU A 360 4.56 16.94 8.71
C LEU A 360 3.97 18.23 8.11
N ARG A 361 2.65 18.28 7.90
CA ARG A 361 1.97 19.47 7.36
C ARG A 361 2.09 20.68 8.29
N ALA A 362 1.98 20.49 9.60
CA ALA A 362 2.17 21.56 10.56
C ALA A 362 3.60 22.13 10.50
N THR A 363 4.62 21.26 10.56
CA THR A 363 6.02 21.69 10.47
C THR A 363 6.33 22.40 9.14
N LEU A 364 5.76 21.95 8.02
CA LEU A 364 5.92 22.63 6.73
C LEU A 364 5.24 24.01 6.72
N ALA A 365 4.08 24.15 7.34
CA ALA A 365 3.41 25.45 7.47
C ALA A 365 4.18 26.42 8.38
N ASP A 366 4.79 25.92 9.45
CA ASP A 366 5.67 26.70 10.31
C ASP A 366 6.90 27.19 9.52
N ILE A 367 7.52 26.31 8.71
CA ILE A 367 8.65 26.67 7.84
C ILE A 367 8.24 27.74 6.81
N ASP A 368 7.08 27.61 6.16
CA ASP A 368 6.57 28.60 5.20
C ASP A 368 6.30 29.97 5.84
N THR A 369 5.82 29.96 7.09
CA THR A 369 5.63 31.17 7.89
C THR A 369 6.98 31.85 8.19
N LEU A 370 7.98 31.08 8.61
CA LEU A 370 9.33 31.58 8.83
C LEU A 370 9.96 32.11 7.54
N ASP A 371 9.74 31.44 6.41
CA ASP A 371 10.21 31.91 5.11
C ASP A 371 9.58 33.25 4.72
N THR A 372 8.27 33.39 4.89
CA THR A 372 7.56 34.66 4.61
C THR A 372 8.08 35.78 5.52
N ALA A 373 8.33 35.48 6.80
CA ALA A 373 8.90 36.43 7.75
C ALA A 373 10.32 36.86 7.35
N ALA A 374 11.19 35.90 7.00
CA ALA A 374 12.55 36.16 6.54
C ALA A 374 12.58 37.02 5.27
N HIS A 375 11.72 36.73 4.29
CA HIS A 375 11.61 37.52 3.06
C HIS A 375 11.13 38.96 3.36
N THR A 376 10.14 39.11 4.25
CA THR A 376 9.62 40.43 4.64
C THR A 376 10.68 41.27 5.37
N ALA A 377 11.41 40.66 6.30
CA ALA A 377 12.49 41.32 7.03
C ALA A 377 13.64 41.71 6.08
N THR A 378 14.03 40.82 5.17
CA THR A 378 15.06 41.08 4.14
C THR A 378 14.65 42.22 3.21
N HIS A 379 13.38 42.27 2.77
CA HIS A 379 12.87 43.36 1.95
C HIS A 379 12.83 44.71 2.70
N ARG A 380 12.50 44.70 4.00
CA ARG A 380 12.59 45.93 4.82
C ARG A 380 14.03 46.40 4.96
N LEU A 381 14.96 45.49 5.21
CA LEU A 381 16.38 45.77 5.28
C LEU A 381 16.90 46.35 3.95
N SER A 382 16.55 45.76 2.80
CA SER A 382 16.94 46.30 1.50
C SER A 382 16.34 47.69 1.24
N SER A 383 15.10 47.91 1.66
CA SER A 383 14.43 49.22 1.55
C SER A 383 15.13 50.27 2.41
N LEU A 384 15.48 49.95 3.67
CA LEU A 384 16.24 50.82 4.57
C LEU A 384 17.64 51.14 4.03
N ARG A 385 18.34 50.16 3.46
CA ARG A 385 19.64 50.39 2.81
C ARG A 385 19.51 51.29 1.59
N SER A 386 18.45 51.10 0.78
CA SER A 386 18.20 51.92 -0.40
C SER A 386 17.86 53.37 -0.04
N SER A 387 17.13 53.62 1.06
CA SER A 387 16.78 54.97 1.50
C SER A 387 18.00 55.73 2.02
N LYS A 388 18.94 55.06 2.72
CA LYS A 388 20.22 55.66 3.17
C LYS A 388 21.08 56.20 2.02
N ILE A 389 21.02 55.59 0.83
CA ILE A 389 21.80 56.02 -0.34
C ILE A 389 21.35 57.40 -0.87
N PHE A 390 20.07 57.77 -0.67
CA PHE A 390 19.50 59.02 -1.20
C PHE A 390 19.46 60.18 -0.19
N THR A 391 19.66 59.93 1.10
CA THR A 391 19.61 60.94 2.17
C THR A 391 20.99 61.14 2.81
N ALA A 392 21.92 61.76 2.08
CA ALA A 392 23.28 62.01 2.56
C ALA A 392 23.43 63.26 3.46
N GLU A 393 22.34 63.90 3.91
CA GLU A 393 22.42 65.16 4.65
C GLU A 393 21.61 65.13 5.96
N GLU A 394 22.39 65.09 7.05
CA GLU A 394 22.15 65.59 8.42
C GLU A 394 21.12 64.92 9.38
N LEU A 395 21.68 64.41 10.50
CA LEU A 395 21.18 64.40 11.89
C LEU A 395 20.51 63.16 12.54
N LEU A 396 20.34 61.99 11.88
CA LEU A 396 19.92 60.75 12.59
C LEU A 396 20.57 59.41 12.11
N PRO A 397 21.90 59.26 11.94
CA PRO A 397 22.51 57.98 11.53
C PRO A 397 22.28 56.82 12.52
N GLN A 398 22.46 57.09 13.82
CA GLN A 398 22.47 56.06 14.87
C GLN A 398 21.18 55.23 14.95
N LYS A 399 20.00 55.85 14.84
CA LYS A 399 18.72 55.11 14.93
C LYS A 399 18.49 54.16 13.77
N THR A 400 18.92 54.53 12.57
CA THR A 400 18.77 53.71 11.37
C THR A 400 19.83 52.62 11.25
N ASP A 401 20.99 52.80 11.90
CA ASP A 401 22.00 51.74 12.03
C ASP A 401 21.58 50.72 13.10
N GLU A 402 21.02 51.18 14.23
CA GLU A 402 20.41 50.31 15.25
C GLU A 402 19.23 49.49 14.69
N GLU A 403 18.35 50.10 13.89
CA GLU A 403 17.23 49.38 13.26
C GLU A 403 17.71 48.34 12.22
N GLU A 404 18.77 48.64 11.49
CA GLU A 404 19.40 47.71 10.55
C GLU A 404 20.05 46.52 11.28
N GLU A 405 20.78 46.77 12.36
CA GLU A 405 21.40 45.73 13.19
C GLU A 405 20.33 44.80 13.81
N LEU A 406 19.27 45.38 14.39
CA LEU A 406 18.13 44.61 14.92
C LEU A 406 17.43 43.75 13.85
N LEU A 407 17.30 44.25 12.63
CA LEU A 407 16.71 43.49 11.52
C LEU A 407 17.63 42.36 11.06
N MET A 408 18.94 42.57 11.02
CA MET A 408 19.91 41.53 10.69
C MET A 408 19.89 40.40 11.73
N ASP A 409 19.91 40.74 13.02
CA ASP A 409 19.83 39.77 14.12
C ASP A 409 18.53 38.96 14.05
N HIS A 410 17.40 39.64 13.77
CA HIS A 410 16.11 38.97 13.63
C HIS A 410 16.06 38.02 12.43
N ILE A 411 16.66 38.39 11.29
CA ILE A 411 16.77 37.51 10.12
C ILE A 411 17.60 36.27 10.46
N GLU A 412 18.74 36.43 11.14
CA GLU A 412 19.59 35.32 11.55
C GLU A 412 18.85 34.37 12.51
N GLU A 413 18.09 34.90 13.47
CA GLU A 413 17.29 34.11 14.40
C GLU A 413 16.21 33.30 13.68
N ILE A 414 15.47 33.92 12.75
CA ILE A 414 14.47 33.23 11.91
C ILE A 414 15.11 32.11 11.08
N GLN A 415 16.27 32.38 10.46
CA GLN A 415 16.99 31.39 9.66
C GLN A 415 17.47 30.21 10.52
N LYS A 416 17.95 30.49 11.73
CA LYS A 416 18.35 29.46 12.70
C LYS A 416 17.17 28.60 13.14
N GLU A 417 16.02 29.20 13.44
CA GLU A 417 14.81 28.46 13.79
C GLU A 417 14.32 27.58 12.62
N LYS A 418 14.33 28.12 11.40
CA LYS A 418 14.01 27.36 10.18
C LYS A 418 14.96 26.18 9.99
N ALA A 419 16.26 26.38 10.18
CA ALA A 419 17.25 25.32 10.06
C ALA A 419 17.00 24.21 11.09
N LEU A 420 16.62 24.57 12.32
CA LEU A 420 16.24 23.61 13.36
C LEU A 420 15.00 22.81 12.97
N LEU A 421 13.90 23.45 12.54
CA LEU A 421 12.69 22.76 12.09
C LEU A 421 12.95 21.85 10.88
N THR A 422 13.75 22.32 9.93
CA THR A 422 14.14 21.53 8.75
C THR A 422 14.96 20.31 9.15
N SER A 423 15.88 20.45 10.12
CA SER A 423 16.69 19.34 10.63
C SER A 423 15.88 18.32 11.44
N ALA A 424 14.75 18.74 12.01
CA ALA A 424 13.87 17.88 12.81
C ALA A 424 12.97 16.97 11.96
N LEU A 425 12.83 17.24 10.65
CA LEU A 425 12.19 16.33 9.71
C LEU A 425 13.13 15.13 9.46
N PRO A 426 12.72 13.87 9.74
CA PRO A 426 13.57 12.69 9.56
C PRO A 426 14.23 12.60 8.17
N SER A 427 15.55 12.86 8.16
CA SER A 427 16.55 12.74 7.09
C SER A 427 16.07 12.85 5.63
N LEU A 428 16.13 14.08 5.10
CA LEU A 428 16.49 14.37 3.70
C LEU A 428 18.02 14.39 3.48
N THR A 429 18.81 14.13 4.52
CA THR A 429 20.26 14.36 4.50
C THR A 429 21.03 13.15 3.98
N ARG A 430 21.17 13.07 2.65
CA ARG A 430 22.42 12.69 2.00
C ARG A 430 22.45 13.06 0.51
N THR A 431 22.50 14.36 0.22
CA THR A 431 23.34 14.86 -0.86
C THR A 431 24.33 15.82 -0.23
N THR A 432 25.61 15.59 -0.51
CA THR A 432 26.73 16.39 -0.07
C THR A 432 26.50 17.86 -0.40
N SER A 433 26.70 18.71 0.60
CA SER A 433 27.12 20.12 0.52
C SER A 433 27.77 20.44 -0.83
N ASP A 434 27.17 21.34 -1.61
CA ASP A 434 27.84 22.36 -2.46
C ASP A 434 26.84 23.15 -3.35
N ASP A 435 25.69 23.60 -2.83
CA ASP A 435 24.74 24.44 -3.59
C ASP A 435 24.48 25.82 -2.94
N ASP A 436 25.44 26.33 -2.15
CA ASP A 436 25.42 27.71 -1.64
C ASP A 436 26.36 28.63 -2.44
N LEU A 437 26.33 28.62 -3.78
CA LEU A 437 26.96 29.65 -4.60
C LEU A 437 26.31 29.78 -5.98
N LEU A 438 25.07 30.27 -6.06
CA LEU A 438 24.61 31.01 -7.24
C LEU A 438 23.82 32.23 -6.79
N SER A 439 24.59 33.27 -6.42
CA SER A 439 24.11 34.63 -6.30
C SER A 439 23.63 35.14 -7.66
N THR A 440 22.51 35.85 -7.60
CA THR A 440 21.92 36.71 -8.62
C THR A 440 22.96 37.61 -9.31
N ASP A 441 23.02 37.55 -10.64
CA ASP A 441 23.53 38.64 -11.47
C ASP A 441 22.37 39.19 -12.32
N ASP A 442 22.13 40.48 -12.10
CA ASP A 442 21.18 41.35 -12.78
C ASP A 442 21.96 42.13 -13.83
N GLY A 443 21.67 41.89 -15.11
CA GLY A 443 22.45 42.46 -16.21
C GLY A 443 21.64 42.58 -17.51
N SER A 444 21.13 43.78 -17.71
CA SER A 444 20.40 44.31 -18.88
C SER A 444 20.98 43.94 -20.26
N LEU A 445 20.06 43.88 -21.24
CA LEU A 445 20.25 43.87 -22.69
C LEU A 445 21.00 45.13 -23.18
N ASP A 446 21.90 44.98 -24.16
CA ASP A 446 21.96 45.75 -25.43
C ASP A 446 23.10 45.29 -26.37
N ASP A 447 22.68 44.74 -27.53
CA ASP A 447 23.09 44.98 -28.94
C ASP A 447 24.56 45.09 -29.49
N VAL A 448 24.71 44.42 -30.66
CA VAL A 448 25.56 44.71 -31.87
C VAL A 448 26.95 44.04 -32.03
N GLU A 449 26.95 42.99 -32.87
CA GLU A 449 27.71 42.79 -34.14
C GLU A 449 29.22 43.14 -34.23
N THR A 450 30.09 42.14 -34.46
CA THR A 450 30.98 41.97 -35.66
C THR A 450 32.14 40.99 -35.40
N GLN A 451 32.36 40.04 -36.33
CA GLN A 451 33.64 39.34 -36.50
C GLN A 451 34.67 40.29 -37.14
N PRO A 452 35.99 40.05 -36.98
CA PRO A 452 36.71 39.16 -37.90
C PRO A 452 37.82 38.30 -37.25
N GLN A 453 38.01 37.07 -37.75
CA GLN A 453 39.29 36.33 -37.63
C GLN A 453 40.40 37.03 -38.47
N PRO A 454 41.70 36.71 -38.29
CA PRO A 454 42.27 35.62 -39.10
C PRO A 454 43.53 34.86 -38.56
N LEU A 455 43.70 33.62 -39.06
CA LEU A 455 44.97 32.92 -39.46
C LEU A 455 45.92 32.36 -38.35
N SER A 456 46.57 31.18 -38.43
CA SER A 456 46.66 30.11 -39.44
C SER A 456 47.53 28.90 -38.96
N ARG A 457 47.40 27.76 -39.68
CA ARG A 457 48.39 26.68 -39.97
C ARG A 457 48.62 25.57 -38.93
N HIS A 458 48.73 24.26 -39.26
CA HIS A 458 48.93 23.52 -40.52
C HIS A 458 48.51 22.04 -40.39
N ARG A 459 48.08 21.43 -41.51
CA ARG A 459 47.90 19.97 -41.77
C ARG A 459 49.02 19.49 -42.73
N PRO A 460 49.33 18.18 -42.87
CA PRO A 460 48.80 17.41 -44.02
C PRO A 460 48.53 15.89 -43.73
N VAL A 461 47.43 15.26 -44.19
CA VAL A 461 47.13 14.55 -45.48
C VAL A 461 47.69 13.12 -45.65
N GLY A 462 46.76 12.16 -45.87
CA GLY A 462 46.95 10.84 -46.50
C GLY A 462 45.57 10.24 -46.86
N GLN A 463 45.37 9.74 -48.08
CA GLN A 463 44.10 9.69 -48.83
C GLN A 463 43.90 8.32 -49.56
N LYS A 464 42.63 8.01 -49.93
CA LYS A 464 42.11 7.09 -51.00
C LYS A 464 41.81 5.62 -50.59
N ARG A 465 40.80 4.89 -51.12
CA ARG A 465 39.78 5.09 -52.20
C ARG A 465 38.64 4.06 -52.08
N CYS A 466 37.54 4.34 -52.78
CA CYS A 466 36.26 3.62 -52.90
C CYS A 466 36.18 2.71 -54.17
N LYS A 467 35.28 1.71 -54.20
CA LYS A 467 34.70 1.11 -55.44
C LYS A 467 33.26 0.59 -55.24
N ARG A 468 32.44 0.80 -56.29
CA ARG A 468 31.00 0.51 -56.51
C ARG A 468 30.72 -0.89 -57.10
N GLN A 469 29.44 -1.31 -57.06
CA GLN A 469 28.60 -1.89 -58.14
C GLN A 469 27.27 -2.38 -57.51
N ASP A 470 26.12 -2.57 -58.16
CA ASP A 470 25.33 -1.92 -59.22
C ASP A 470 23.95 -2.64 -59.15
N ASN A 471 22.84 -1.96 -59.50
CA ASN A 471 21.46 -2.48 -59.48
C ASN A 471 20.98 -2.75 -60.92
N PRO A 472 19.98 -3.64 -61.14
CA PRO A 472 18.85 -3.30 -62.04
C PRO A 472 17.52 -3.99 -61.60
N LEU A 473 16.27 -3.69 -62.01
CA LEU A 473 15.54 -2.66 -62.77
C LEU A 473 14.02 -2.98 -62.56
N TYR A 474 13.16 -1.95 -62.53
CA TYR A 474 11.66 -1.95 -62.51
C TYR A 474 11.05 -2.40 -63.88
N PRO A 475 9.72 -2.67 -64.10
CA PRO A 475 8.60 -1.70 -63.92
C PRO A 475 7.14 -2.23 -63.67
N PRO A 476 6.12 -1.32 -63.59
CA PRO A 476 4.81 -1.50 -62.93
C PRO A 476 3.56 -1.30 -63.83
N SER A 477 2.34 -1.42 -63.25
CA SER A 477 1.07 -0.80 -63.73
C SER A 477 -0.04 -0.96 -62.66
N ASN A 478 -0.62 0.12 -62.12
CA ASN A 478 -1.96 0.71 -62.43
C ASN A 478 -3.15 -0.25 -62.22
N SER A 479 -4.33 0.08 -61.69
CA SER A 479 -4.99 1.33 -61.29
C SER A 479 -6.44 1.00 -60.84
N LEU A 480 -7.04 1.86 -60.01
CA LEU A 480 -8.47 2.26 -59.97
C LEU A 480 -9.56 1.33 -59.37
N SER A 481 -10.40 1.99 -58.54
CA SER A 481 -11.87 1.88 -58.38
C SER A 481 -12.45 0.57 -57.84
N GLN A 482 -13.60 0.48 -57.15
CA GLN A 482 -14.56 1.36 -56.47
C GLN A 482 -15.53 0.36 -55.79
N ASP A 483 -16.02 0.72 -54.61
CA ASP A 483 -17.37 0.47 -54.09
C ASP A 483 -17.96 -0.94 -53.90
N PHE A 484 -18.83 -0.95 -52.87
CA PHE A 484 -19.98 -1.83 -52.58
C PHE A 484 -19.79 -3.05 -51.66
N ASP A 485 -20.22 -2.80 -50.42
CA ASP A 485 -21.36 -3.44 -49.74
C ASP A 485 -21.23 -4.79 -49.00
N GLU A 486 -21.84 -4.72 -47.82
CA GLU A 486 -22.57 -5.75 -47.06
C GLU A 486 -21.81 -6.78 -46.21
N ASP A 487 -21.86 -6.49 -44.90
CA ASP A 487 -22.16 -7.47 -43.83
C ASP A 487 -23.30 -8.43 -44.26
N PRO A 488 -23.27 -9.72 -43.86
CA PRO A 488 -23.83 -10.05 -42.54
C PRO A 488 -23.18 -11.21 -41.78
N ILE A 489 -23.18 -11.01 -40.45
CA ILE A 489 -23.53 -11.91 -39.34
C ILE A 489 -23.86 -13.38 -39.69
N MET A 490 -23.31 -14.28 -38.86
CA MET A 490 -23.82 -15.58 -38.32
C MET A 490 -22.63 -16.57 -38.31
N VAL A 491 -22.21 -17.18 -37.20
CA VAL A 491 -22.93 -17.87 -36.11
C VAL A 491 -22.11 -17.79 -34.82
#